data_AF-A0A7S3YE41-F1
#
_entry.id   AF-A0A7S3YE41-F1
#
_cell.length_a   1.000
_cell.length_b   1.000
_cell.length_c   1.000
_cell.angle_alpha   90.00
_cell.angle_beta   90.00
_cell.angle_gamma   90.00
#
_symmetry.space_group_name_H-M   'P 1'
#
loop_
_entity.id
_entity.type
_entity.pdbx_description
1 polymer ?
#
loop_
_entity_poly.entity_id
_entity_poly.type
_entity_poly.pdbx_seq_one_letter_code
_entity_poly.pdbx_strand_id
1 'polypeptide(L)'
;MREAISKLPARNVSSKRKGMLMEWLQDYDECCPGFRHQSPIYGLFPAGLYGPFNQPEWATAARVLIEHRLDNGGGSTGWSAAWLANAFARLNDADGGSSMLLKLLVNFTGDNLFNHDNDPYSSVFQMDGNMGASAAVVEMLLQSHERHVIDLLPALPTNWPEGSARG
;
A
#
# COMPACT_ATOMS: atom_id res chain seq x y z
N MET A 1 -16.01 8.78 -24.08
CA MET A 1 -15.32 8.45 -22.81
C MET A 1 -16.06 7.37 -22.01
N ARG A 2 -17.33 7.53 -21.61
CA ARG A 2 -18.09 6.51 -20.85
C ARG A 2 -18.15 5.14 -21.54
N GLU A 3 -18.36 5.12 -22.86
CA GLU A 3 -18.39 3.89 -23.67
C GLU A 3 -17.03 3.17 -23.75
N ALA A 4 -15.92 3.91 -23.64
CA ALA A 4 -14.59 3.31 -23.66
C ALA A 4 -14.27 2.65 -22.31
N ILE A 5 -14.68 3.28 -21.20
CA ILE A 5 -14.49 2.74 -19.85
C ILE A 5 -15.23 1.40 -19.69
N SER A 6 -16.44 1.27 -20.22
CA SER A 6 -17.20 0.01 -20.17
C SER A 6 -16.59 -1.13 -21.00
N LYS A 7 -15.60 -0.83 -21.85
CA LYS A 7 -14.86 -1.82 -22.65
C LYS A 7 -13.57 -2.28 -21.96
N LEU A 8 -13.18 -1.66 -20.84
CA LEU A 8 -12.02 -2.09 -20.06
C LEU A 8 -12.29 -3.45 -19.39
N PRO A 9 -11.29 -4.33 -19.28
CA PRO A 9 -11.44 -5.58 -18.54
C PRO A 9 -11.84 -5.34 -17.08
N ALA A 10 -12.73 -6.19 -16.58
CA ALA A 10 -13.07 -6.19 -15.16
C ALA A 10 -11.88 -6.70 -14.31
N ARG A 11 -11.79 -6.20 -13.07
CA ARG A 11 -10.92 -6.80 -12.05
C ARG A 11 -11.38 -8.23 -11.78
N ASN A 12 -10.44 -9.11 -11.46
CA ASN A 12 -10.70 -10.52 -11.17
C ASN A 12 -9.84 -10.99 -9.99
N VAL A 13 -10.30 -12.06 -9.35
CA VAL A 13 -9.56 -12.78 -8.30
C VAL A 13 -9.01 -14.09 -8.84
N SER A 14 -7.83 -14.47 -8.39
CA SER A 14 -7.13 -15.67 -8.83
C SER A 14 -7.86 -16.92 -8.35
N SER A 15 -8.04 -17.86 -9.28
CA SER A 15 -8.53 -19.21 -9.03
C SER A 15 -7.43 -20.13 -8.51
N LYS A 16 -6.17 -19.87 -8.90
CA LYS A 16 -4.98 -20.61 -8.47
C LYS A 16 -4.50 -20.18 -7.09
N ARG A 17 -4.64 -18.90 -6.75
CA ARG A 17 -4.33 -18.31 -5.44
C ARG A 17 -5.61 -17.71 -4.88
N LYS A 18 -6.37 -18.55 -4.18
CA LYS A 18 -7.74 -18.26 -3.78
C LYS A 18 -7.86 -16.91 -3.09
N GLY A 19 -8.66 -16.02 -3.68
CA GLY A 19 -8.99 -14.71 -3.12
C GLY A 19 -7.96 -13.61 -3.39
N MET A 20 -6.84 -13.92 -4.04
CA MET A 20 -5.82 -12.92 -4.39
C MET A 20 -6.26 -12.08 -5.59
N LEU A 21 -6.04 -10.77 -5.58
CA LEU A 21 -6.24 -9.91 -6.74
C LEU A 21 -5.32 -10.32 -7.90
N MET A 22 -5.87 -10.42 -9.12
CA MET A 22 -5.08 -10.78 -10.31
C MET A 22 -4.26 -9.60 -10.83
N GLU A 23 -2.99 -9.86 -11.17
CA GLU A 23 -2.10 -8.89 -11.82
C GLU A 23 -2.29 -8.81 -13.34
N TRP A 24 -2.64 -9.93 -13.96
CA TRP A 24 -2.80 -10.06 -15.39
C TRP A 24 -4.23 -10.46 -15.75
N LEU A 25 -4.59 -10.32 -17.03
CA LEU A 25 -5.92 -10.71 -17.53
C LEU A 25 -6.20 -12.21 -17.38
N GLN A 26 -5.15 -13.04 -17.47
CA GLN A 26 -5.22 -14.48 -17.28
C GLN A 26 -4.48 -14.87 -15.98
N ASP A 27 -4.90 -15.95 -15.35
CA ASP A 27 -4.36 -16.41 -14.06
C ASP A 27 -3.04 -17.17 -14.27
N TYR A 28 -1.99 -16.42 -14.63
CA TYR A 28 -0.63 -16.94 -14.83
C TYR A 28 0.05 -17.27 -13.51
N ASP A 29 0.93 -18.27 -13.52
CA ASP A 29 1.79 -18.54 -12.36
C ASP A 29 2.80 -17.40 -12.16
N GLU A 30 3.12 -17.07 -10.91
CA GLU A 30 4.08 -16.01 -10.60
C GLU A 30 5.51 -16.51 -10.73
N CYS A 31 6.35 -15.75 -11.44
CA CYS A 31 7.80 -16.00 -11.46
C CYS A 31 8.50 -15.47 -10.21
N CYS A 32 7.97 -14.40 -9.59
CA CYS A 32 8.58 -13.71 -8.45
C CYS A 32 7.51 -13.38 -7.40
N PRO A 33 7.12 -14.33 -6.52
CA PRO A 33 6.08 -14.11 -5.52
C PRO A 33 6.38 -12.92 -4.59
N GLY A 34 7.64 -12.65 -4.23
CA GLY A 34 8.04 -11.52 -3.39
C GLY A 34 8.40 -10.23 -4.13
N PHE A 35 7.86 -9.98 -5.33
CA PHE A 35 8.29 -8.83 -6.13
C PHE A 35 8.01 -7.49 -5.42
N ARG A 36 8.94 -6.54 -5.58
CA ARG A 36 8.89 -5.21 -4.91
C ARG A 36 7.78 -4.30 -5.42
N HIS A 37 7.31 -4.49 -6.65
CA HIS A 37 6.16 -3.75 -7.18
C HIS A 37 4.84 -4.39 -6.79
N GLN A 38 3.87 -3.54 -6.48
CA GLN A 38 2.50 -3.92 -6.14
C GLN A 38 1.52 -3.32 -7.15
N SER A 39 1.87 -3.33 -8.43
CA SER A 39 1.09 -2.66 -9.49
C SER A 39 -0.42 -2.97 -9.49
N PRO A 40 -0.90 -4.20 -9.18
CA PRO A 40 -2.34 -4.49 -9.17
C PRO A 40 -3.13 -3.66 -8.15
N ILE A 41 -2.48 -3.24 -7.05
CA ILE A 41 -3.15 -2.45 -6.00
C ILE A 41 -3.16 -0.95 -6.29
N TYR A 42 -2.75 -0.49 -7.49
CA TYR A 42 -2.90 0.92 -7.88
C TYR A 42 -4.32 1.44 -7.66
N GLY A 43 -5.32 0.60 -7.92
CA GLY A 43 -6.73 0.92 -7.68
C GLY A 43 -7.08 1.17 -6.21
N LEU A 44 -6.38 0.54 -5.27
CA LEU A 44 -6.50 0.81 -3.83
C LEU A 44 -5.78 2.12 -3.47
N PHE A 45 -4.49 2.19 -3.78
CA PHE A 45 -3.66 3.36 -3.54
C PHE A 45 -2.66 3.56 -4.69
N PRO A 46 -2.54 4.78 -5.25
CA PRO A 46 -3.18 6.01 -4.79
C PRO A 46 -4.59 6.28 -5.36
N ALA A 47 -5.07 5.47 -6.32
CA ALA A 47 -6.19 5.88 -7.17
C ALA A 47 -7.56 5.97 -6.47
N GLY A 48 -7.81 5.19 -5.41
CA GLY A 48 -9.09 5.17 -4.71
C GLY A 48 -10.27 4.66 -5.56
N LEU A 49 -10.02 3.73 -6.48
CA LEU A 49 -11.04 3.07 -7.30
C LEU A 49 -11.85 2.03 -6.52
N TYR A 50 -11.27 1.52 -5.43
CA TYR A 50 -11.92 0.65 -4.47
C TYR A 50 -11.29 0.80 -3.08
N GLY A 51 -12.05 0.46 -2.05
CA GLY A 51 -11.63 0.50 -0.65
C GLY A 51 -12.61 -0.25 0.26
N PRO A 52 -12.32 -0.32 1.57
CA PRO A 52 -13.15 -1.04 2.54
C PRO A 52 -14.61 -0.59 2.59
N PHE A 53 -14.89 0.69 2.30
CA PHE A 53 -16.24 1.25 2.36
C PHE A 53 -17.05 1.04 1.07
N ASN A 54 -16.43 1.18 -0.11
CA ASN A 54 -17.17 1.23 -1.37
C ASN A 54 -17.26 -0.14 -2.09
N GLN A 55 -16.19 -0.93 -2.10
CA GLN A 55 -16.13 -2.24 -2.76
C GLN A 55 -15.21 -3.18 -1.94
N PRO A 56 -15.68 -3.60 -0.75
CA PRO A 56 -14.89 -4.34 0.24
C PRO A 56 -14.31 -5.66 -0.28
N GLU A 57 -14.95 -6.28 -1.27
CA GLU A 57 -14.46 -7.51 -1.90
C GLU A 57 -13.11 -7.31 -2.59
N TRP A 58 -12.88 -6.15 -3.21
CA TRP A 58 -11.60 -5.84 -3.86
C TRP A 58 -10.55 -5.36 -2.87
N ALA A 59 -10.96 -4.69 -1.80
CA ALA A 59 -10.07 -4.38 -0.68
C ALA A 59 -9.55 -5.66 -0.03
N THR A 60 -10.42 -6.65 0.17
CA THR A 60 -10.07 -7.98 0.68
C THR A 60 -9.11 -8.69 -0.26
N ALA A 61 -9.38 -8.69 -1.58
CA ALA A 61 -8.51 -9.33 -2.55
C ALA A 61 -7.13 -8.65 -2.66
N ALA A 62 -7.09 -7.32 -2.54
CA ALA A 62 -5.84 -6.56 -2.51
C ALA A 62 -5.02 -6.84 -1.25
N ARG A 63 -5.68 -6.98 -0.09
CA ARG A 63 -5.04 -7.42 1.16
C ARG A 63 -4.36 -8.78 0.99
N VAL A 64 -5.09 -9.77 0.45
CA VAL A 64 -4.52 -11.11 0.20
C VAL A 64 -3.29 -11.04 -0.71
N LEU A 65 -3.32 -10.19 -1.75
CA LEU A 65 -2.14 -9.97 -2.60
C LEU A 65 -0.97 -9.36 -1.80
N ILE A 66 -1.21 -8.32 -1.01
CA ILE A 66 -0.17 -7.66 -0.20
C ILE A 66 0.46 -8.65 0.78
N GLU A 67 -0.35 -9.41 1.51
CA GLU A 67 0.10 -10.40 2.49
C GLU A 67 0.91 -11.52 1.80
N HIS A 68 0.42 -12.07 0.69
CA HIS A 68 1.15 -13.05 -0.11
C HIS A 68 2.52 -12.53 -0.57
N ARG A 69 2.59 -11.27 -1.01
CA ARG A 69 3.85 -10.65 -1.42
C ARG A 69 4.81 -10.49 -0.25
N LEU A 70 4.32 -10.04 0.91
CA LEU A 70 5.12 -9.88 2.12
C LEU A 70 5.67 -11.20 2.64
N ASP A 71 4.84 -12.25 2.67
CA ASP A 71 5.23 -13.61 3.08
C ASP A 71 6.36 -14.18 2.21
N ASN A 72 6.50 -13.68 0.99
CA ASN A 72 7.53 -14.08 0.04
C ASN A 72 8.69 -13.07 -0.10
N GLY A 73 8.81 -12.10 0.82
CA GLY A 73 9.93 -11.14 0.85
C GLY A 73 9.68 -9.80 0.13
N GLY A 74 8.43 -9.46 -0.15
CA GLY A 74 8.01 -8.16 -0.67
C GLY A 74 8.26 -7.00 0.32
N GLY A 75 8.05 -5.77 -0.15
CA GLY A 75 8.43 -4.58 0.62
C GLY A 75 9.95 -4.53 0.86
N SER A 76 10.72 -5.05 -0.09
CA SER A 76 12.17 -5.25 0.00
C SER A 76 12.98 -4.00 -0.30
N THR A 77 12.30 -2.89 -0.62
CA THR A 77 12.95 -1.60 -0.84
C THR A 77 12.25 -0.47 -0.10
N GLY A 78 12.96 0.65 0.07
CA GLY A 78 12.45 1.87 0.72
C GLY A 78 11.10 2.33 0.17
N TRP A 79 11.01 2.60 -1.13
CA TRP A 79 9.74 3.03 -1.75
C TRP A 79 8.66 1.94 -1.72
N SER A 80 9.05 0.66 -1.76
CA SER A 80 8.09 -0.46 -1.71
C SER A 80 7.45 -0.55 -0.33
N ALA A 81 8.25 -0.42 0.74
CA ALA A 81 7.74 -0.32 2.11
C ALA A 81 6.87 0.93 2.31
N ALA A 82 7.28 2.08 1.75
CA ALA A 82 6.48 3.30 1.80
C ALA A 82 5.11 3.12 1.12
N TRP A 83 5.07 2.52 -0.06
CA TRP A 83 3.81 2.26 -0.79
C TRP A 83 2.91 1.30 -0.01
N LEU A 84 3.47 0.24 0.57
CA LEU A 84 2.71 -0.69 1.40
C LEU A 84 2.18 -0.05 2.68
N ALA A 85 2.92 0.88 3.31
CA ALA A 85 2.42 1.63 4.45
C ALA A 85 1.16 2.43 4.11
N ASN A 86 1.14 3.11 2.95
CA ASN A 86 -0.04 3.81 2.44
C ASN A 86 -1.18 2.84 2.08
N ALA A 87 -0.85 1.70 1.46
CA ALA A 87 -1.85 0.71 1.08
C ALA A 87 -2.54 0.08 2.30
N PHE A 88 -1.81 -0.22 3.37
CA PHE A 88 -2.40 -0.69 4.63
C PHE A 88 -3.23 0.39 5.31
N ALA A 89 -2.77 1.65 5.30
CA ALA A 89 -3.58 2.76 5.78
C ALA A 89 -4.93 2.83 5.03
N ARG A 90 -4.94 2.69 3.70
CA ARG A 90 -6.16 2.59 2.87
C ARG A 90 -7.03 1.36 3.13
N LEU A 91 -6.47 0.33 3.75
CA LEU A 91 -7.21 -0.87 4.18
C LEU A 91 -7.73 -0.74 5.62
N ASN A 92 -7.61 0.44 6.23
CA ASN A 92 -7.91 0.71 7.64
C ASN A 92 -7.12 -0.20 8.59
N ASP A 93 -5.89 -0.55 8.18
CA ASP A 93 -4.99 -1.42 8.92
C ASP A 93 -3.85 -0.62 9.56
N ALA A 94 -4.11 -0.20 10.79
CA ALA A 94 -3.17 0.58 11.56
C ALA A 94 -1.86 -0.16 11.83
N ASP A 95 -1.94 -1.45 12.18
CA ASP A 95 -0.78 -2.25 12.55
C ASP A 95 0.08 -2.59 11.33
N GLY A 96 -0.55 -2.95 10.20
CA GLY A 96 0.12 -3.17 8.93
C GLY A 96 0.80 -1.90 8.42
N GLY A 97 0.09 -0.77 8.48
CA GLY A 97 0.61 0.54 8.08
C GLY A 97 1.83 0.95 8.92
N SER A 98 1.69 0.89 10.25
CA SER A 98 2.75 1.19 11.21
C SER A 98 3.96 0.27 11.03
N SER A 99 3.72 -1.03 10.83
CA SER A 99 4.81 -2.01 10.61
C SER A 99 5.62 -1.72 9.35
N MET A 100 4.97 -1.33 8.25
CA MET A 100 5.67 -0.98 7.01
C MET A 100 6.39 0.37 7.10
N LEU A 101 5.80 1.34 7.81
CA LEU A 101 6.47 2.61 8.10
C LEU A 101 7.72 2.39 8.96
N LEU A 102 7.64 1.55 10.00
CA LEU A 102 8.79 1.18 10.82
C LEU A 102 9.84 0.42 10.01
N LYS A 103 9.44 -0.50 9.13
CA LYS A 103 10.35 -1.19 8.22
C LYS A 103 11.14 -0.19 7.37
N LEU A 104 10.47 0.84 6.84
CA LEU A 104 11.13 1.93 6.11
C LEU A 104 12.15 2.69 6.95
N LEU A 105 11.75 3.10 8.15
CA LEU A 105 12.59 3.91 9.03
C LEU A 105 13.81 3.14 9.55
N VAL A 106 13.68 1.84 9.80
CA VAL A 106 14.76 1.02 10.36
C VAL A 106 15.69 0.47 9.28
N ASN A 107 15.12 0.01 8.16
CA ASN A 107 15.90 -0.77 7.19
C ASN A 107 16.33 0.03 5.96
N PHE A 108 15.73 1.20 5.70
CA PHE A 108 15.95 1.93 4.45
C PHE A 108 16.30 3.41 4.67
N THR A 109 16.40 3.88 5.93
CA THR A 109 16.67 5.29 6.24
C THR A 109 18.07 5.43 6.85
N GLY A 110 18.94 6.20 6.20
CA GLY A 110 20.29 6.48 6.68
C GLY A 110 20.35 7.51 7.81
N ASP A 111 21.54 7.74 8.36
CA ASP A 111 21.77 8.67 9.50
C ASP A 111 21.34 10.12 9.19
N ASN A 112 21.34 10.49 7.90
CA ASN A 112 20.87 11.79 7.42
C ASN A 112 19.35 11.85 7.16
N LEU A 113 18.62 10.81 7.56
CA LEU A 113 17.19 10.61 7.34
C LEU A 113 16.77 10.45 5.87
N PHE A 114 17.72 10.24 4.96
CA PHE A 114 17.39 9.95 3.57
C PHE A 114 17.04 8.48 3.37
N ASN A 115 16.07 8.24 2.48
CA ASN A 115 15.65 6.90 2.09
C ASN A 115 16.58 6.31 1.02
N HIS A 116 16.83 5.01 1.13
CA HIS A 116 17.70 4.22 0.27
C HIS A 116 16.97 2.94 -0.20
N ASP A 117 17.32 2.44 -1.38
CA ASP A 117 16.54 1.35 -2.02
C ASP A 117 16.78 -0.03 -1.39
N ASN A 118 17.99 -0.34 -0.90
CA ASN A 118 18.34 -1.69 -0.42
C ASN A 118 18.61 -1.77 1.09
N ASP A 119 19.36 -0.80 1.63
CA ASP A 119 19.77 -0.74 3.02
C ASP A 119 20.19 0.70 3.37
N PRO A 120 20.31 1.06 4.66
CA PRO A 120 20.56 2.44 5.09
C PRO A 120 21.90 3.04 4.65
N TYR A 121 22.85 2.20 4.24
CA TYR A 121 24.21 2.58 3.85
C TYR A 121 24.45 2.39 2.35
N SER A 122 23.42 2.02 1.59
CA SER A 122 23.48 1.96 0.13
C SER A 122 23.83 3.32 -0.45
N SER A 123 24.71 3.36 -1.45
CA SER A 123 25.08 4.61 -2.14
C SER A 123 23.93 5.28 -2.93
N VAL A 124 22.80 4.59 -3.09
CA VAL A 124 21.68 5.06 -3.90
C VAL A 124 20.57 5.63 -3.01
N PHE A 125 20.57 6.95 -2.89
CA PHE A 125 19.47 7.73 -2.34
C PHE A 125 18.27 7.72 -3.29
N GLN A 126 17.06 7.52 -2.76
CA GLN A 126 15.80 7.69 -3.47
C GLN A 126 14.76 8.47 -2.64
N MET A 127 14.30 9.60 -3.17
CA MET A 127 13.39 10.52 -2.46
C MET A 127 11.96 9.99 -2.29
N ASP A 128 11.56 9.04 -3.13
CA ASP A 128 10.21 8.46 -3.13
C ASP A 128 9.81 7.84 -1.79
N GLY A 129 10.70 7.10 -1.13
CA GLY A 129 10.42 6.53 0.19
C GLY A 129 10.22 7.59 1.27
N ASN A 130 10.99 8.69 1.24
CA ASN A 130 10.78 9.81 2.17
C ASN A 130 9.40 10.44 2.00
N MET A 131 9.01 10.75 0.76
CA MET A 131 7.72 11.37 0.45
C MET A 131 6.56 10.41 0.73
N GLY A 132 6.75 9.12 0.42
CA GLY A 132 5.78 8.07 0.71
C GLY A 132 5.57 7.84 2.21
N ALA A 133 6.62 7.97 3.03
CA ALA A 133 6.51 7.89 4.49
C ALA A 133 5.66 9.03 5.06
N SER A 134 5.88 10.28 4.60
CA SER A 134 5.03 11.41 4.99
C SER A 134 3.57 11.22 4.56
N ALA A 135 3.34 10.73 3.34
CA ALA A 135 2.00 10.41 2.86
C ALA A 135 1.33 9.32 3.72
N ALA A 136 2.06 8.29 4.12
CA ALA A 136 1.52 7.19 4.93
C ALA A 136 1.05 7.67 6.30
N VAL A 137 1.81 8.55 6.95
CA VAL A 137 1.41 9.15 8.23
C VAL A 137 0.11 9.94 8.08
N VAL A 138 -0.03 10.72 7.00
CA VAL A 138 -1.27 11.46 6.74
C VAL A 138 -2.43 10.50 6.45
N GLU A 139 -2.24 9.50 5.60
CA GLU A 139 -3.27 8.50 5.24
C GLU A 139 -3.73 7.66 6.45
N MET A 140 -2.89 7.47 7.48
CA MET A 140 -3.29 6.84 8.74
C MET A 140 -4.19 7.74 9.61
N LEU A 141 -3.98 9.07 9.53
CA LEU A 141 -4.67 10.05 10.37
C LEU A 141 -5.91 10.65 9.70
N LEU A 142 -5.95 10.71 8.37
CA LEU A 142 -6.99 11.39 7.60
C LEU A 142 -7.09 10.79 6.19
N GLN A 143 -8.31 10.44 5.78
CA GLN A 143 -8.62 10.05 4.41
C GLN A 143 -9.79 10.88 3.86
N SER A 144 -9.68 11.28 2.59
CA SER A 144 -10.69 12.14 1.92
C SER A 144 -10.91 11.76 0.45
N HIS A 145 -10.59 10.51 0.09
CA HIS A 145 -10.73 10.00 -1.27
C HIS A 145 -12.14 9.45 -1.56
N GLU A 146 -12.90 9.11 -0.53
CA GLU A 146 -14.28 8.67 -0.67
C GLU A 146 -15.22 9.86 -0.90
N ARG A 147 -16.21 9.68 -1.77
CA ARG A 147 -17.09 10.78 -2.17
C ARG A 147 -17.95 11.24 -0.99
N HIS A 148 -17.86 12.53 -0.68
CA HIS A 148 -18.60 13.19 0.41
C HIS A 148 -18.26 12.68 1.82
N VAL A 149 -17.10 12.04 1.99
CA VAL A 149 -16.64 11.51 3.28
C VAL A 149 -15.27 12.09 3.60
N ILE A 150 -15.11 12.51 4.86
CA ILE A 150 -13.83 12.76 5.48
C ILE A 150 -13.72 11.75 6.62
N ASP A 151 -12.77 10.83 6.51
CA ASP A 151 -12.54 9.80 7.51
C ASP A 151 -11.39 10.21 8.42
N LEU A 152 -11.68 10.33 9.72
CA LEU A 152 -10.74 10.79 10.74
C LEU A 152 -10.20 9.58 11.50
N LEU A 153 -8.87 9.52 11.60
CA LEU A 153 -8.15 8.44 12.27
C LEU A 153 -8.47 7.03 11.70
N PRO A 154 -8.54 6.85 10.35
CA PRO A 154 -8.98 5.60 9.73
C PRO A 154 -8.06 4.40 10.03
N ALA A 155 -6.77 4.65 10.28
CA ALA A 155 -5.78 3.62 10.56
C ALA A 155 -4.79 4.09 11.64
N LEU A 156 -5.29 4.62 12.76
CA LEU A 156 -4.47 5.11 13.88
C LEU A 156 -3.69 3.96 14.55
N PRO A 157 -2.34 3.97 14.53
CA PRO A 157 -1.53 2.98 15.22
C PRO A 157 -1.84 2.89 16.72
N THR A 158 -1.93 1.67 17.24
CA THR A 158 -2.23 1.42 18.67
C THR A 158 -1.17 2.01 19.61
N ASN A 159 0.07 2.18 19.13
CA ASN A 159 1.15 2.82 19.86
C ASN A 159 1.15 4.36 19.80
N TRP A 160 0.12 4.99 19.20
CA TRP A 160 -0.14 6.43 19.22
C TRP A 160 -1.37 6.75 20.07
N PRO A 161 -1.36 6.48 21.39
CA PRO A 161 -2.55 6.58 22.23
C PRO A 161 -3.03 8.02 22.43
N GLU A 162 -2.14 8.99 22.30
CA GLU A 162 -2.42 10.41 22.46
C GLU A 162 -1.61 11.21 21.43
N GLY A 163 -2.20 12.28 20.92
CA GLY A 163 -1.55 13.14 19.93
C GLY A 163 -2.46 14.25 19.42
N SER A 164 -1.91 15.09 18.55
CA SER A 164 -2.68 16.09 17.80
C SER A 164 -2.04 16.31 16.44
N ALA A 165 -2.86 16.63 15.45
CA ALA A 165 -2.44 17.02 14.11
C ALA A 165 -3.20 18.27 13.70
N ARG A 166 -2.53 19.18 12.98
CA ARG A 166 -3.12 20.42 12.48
C ARG A 166 -2.60 20.71 11.07
N GLY A 167 -3.51 21.09 10.19
CA GLY A 167 -3.27 21.46 8.80
C GLY A 167 -4.53 22.04 8.19
#